data_AF-A0A2G8SIW4-F1
#
_entry.id   AF-A0A2G8SIW4-F1
#
_cell.length_a   1.000
_cell.length_b   1.000
_cell.length_c   1.000
_cell.angle_alpha   90.00
_cell.angle_beta   90.00
_cell.angle_gamma   90.00
#
_symmetry.space_group_name_H-M   'P 1'
#
loop_
_entity.id
_entity.type
_entity.pdbx_description
1 polymer ?
#
loop_
_entity_poly.entity_id
_entity_poly.type
_entity_poly.pdbx_seq_one_letter_code
_entity_poly.pdbx_strand_id
1 'polypeptide(L)'
;MSTPKTVFPFTRLYGTIEIDHAGMVQGLKDLEADEAVRGIVPKKYLVWIHLIGTLLVDWDDPCSYRVGIVAQSPRRVDDPRYLTANLFVPIFPNEDPDKERPCVYPDGPHSSSTPFPRGDCSHWTASEVWVAFKRVPEGLDNASAYRLPCEGMSLLRATYSKDYAHIRGVKAQQAAARRSSHPPLTEGPSPQVSETRPSRDGEGGTTLRADSDAPPMKWADDPYNDTFVPLAKLSLDIGWTSQAESLPDIYSFFEEREQIKRWDH
;
A
#
# COMPACT_ATOMS: atom_id res chain seq x y z
N MET A 1 -12.18 -25.74 -22.50
CA MET A 1 -13.05 -24.54 -22.59
C MET A 1 -12.22 -23.35 -22.14
N SER A 2 -12.20 -22.24 -22.89
CA SER A 2 -11.49 -21.02 -22.47
C SER A 2 -12.16 -20.46 -21.21
N THR A 3 -11.37 -20.03 -20.23
CA THR A 3 -11.85 -19.26 -19.08
C THR A 3 -12.43 -17.92 -19.56
N PRO A 4 -13.53 -17.44 -18.96
CA PRO A 4 -14.10 -16.15 -19.32
C PRO A 4 -13.13 -15.04 -18.91
N LYS A 5 -12.80 -14.17 -19.86
CA LYS A 5 -11.96 -12.99 -19.62
C LYS A 5 -12.82 -11.80 -19.21
N THR A 6 -12.29 -10.94 -18.35
CA THR A 6 -12.95 -9.68 -17.95
C THR A 6 -12.08 -8.50 -18.31
N VAL A 7 -12.66 -7.32 -18.47
CA VAL A 7 -11.90 -6.11 -18.81
C VAL A 7 -11.22 -5.46 -17.60
N PHE A 8 -11.48 -5.98 -16.39
CA PHE A 8 -10.94 -5.50 -15.11
C PHE A 8 -10.49 -6.65 -14.23
N PRO A 9 -9.45 -6.49 -13.40
CA PRO A 9 -9.01 -7.53 -12.48
C PRO A 9 -9.98 -7.67 -11.31
N PHE A 10 -10.08 -8.91 -10.80
CA PHE A 10 -10.66 -9.17 -9.50
C PHE A 10 -9.71 -8.76 -8.38
N THR A 11 -10.29 -8.50 -7.21
CA THR A 11 -9.51 -8.28 -5.99
C THR A 11 -8.88 -9.59 -5.51
N ARG A 12 -7.87 -9.42 -4.65
CA ARG A 12 -7.01 -10.45 -4.06
C ARG A 12 -6.06 -11.12 -5.04
N LEU A 13 -5.93 -10.60 -6.26
CA LEU A 13 -5.02 -11.15 -7.25
C LEU A 13 -3.64 -10.50 -7.13
N TYR A 14 -2.61 -11.25 -7.50
CA TYR A 14 -1.30 -10.69 -7.80
C TYR A 14 -1.19 -10.40 -9.28
N GLY A 15 -0.47 -9.34 -9.61
CA GLY A 15 -0.22 -8.91 -10.96
C GLY A 15 1.06 -8.08 -11.03
N THR A 16 1.45 -7.72 -12.24
CA THR A 16 2.50 -6.72 -12.46
C THR A 16 1.90 -5.46 -13.06
N ILE A 17 2.42 -4.31 -12.66
CA ILE A 17 2.03 -3.01 -13.20
C ILE A 17 3.22 -2.27 -13.78
N GLU A 18 2.96 -1.49 -14.82
CA GLU A 18 3.90 -0.52 -15.39
C GLU A 18 3.19 0.82 -15.50
N ILE A 19 3.81 1.90 -14.99
CA ILE A 19 3.22 3.24 -15.06
C ILE A 19 3.19 3.69 -16.53
N ASP A 20 2.04 4.16 -16.99
CA ASP A 20 1.85 4.65 -18.35
C ASP A 20 2.14 6.15 -18.43
N HIS A 21 3.43 6.49 -18.39
CA HIS A 21 3.91 7.87 -18.42
C HIS A 21 3.33 8.67 -19.59
N ALA A 22 3.31 8.09 -20.79
CA ALA A 22 2.76 8.74 -21.97
C ALA A 22 1.25 8.97 -21.82
N GLY A 23 0.50 7.97 -21.36
CA GLY A 23 -0.94 8.09 -21.09
C GLY A 23 -1.26 9.14 -20.03
N MET A 24 -0.39 9.34 -19.04
CA MET A 24 -0.56 10.35 -17.99
C MET A 24 -0.47 11.79 -18.51
N VAL A 25 0.39 12.05 -19.50
CA VAL A 25 0.60 13.42 -20.02
C VAL A 25 -0.14 13.71 -21.33
N GLN A 26 -0.62 12.67 -22.02
CA GLN A 26 -1.31 12.82 -23.31
C GLN A 26 -2.51 13.79 -23.25
N GLY A 27 -3.21 13.86 -22.11
CA GLY A 27 -4.34 14.77 -21.92
C GLY A 27 -3.95 16.25 -21.78
N LEU A 28 -2.70 16.53 -21.39
CA LEU A 28 -2.20 17.88 -21.14
C LEU A 28 -1.94 18.65 -22.45
N LYS A 29 -1.69 17.93 -23.55
CA LYS A 29 -1.31 18.50 -24.85
C LYS A 29 -0.08 19.42 -24.76
N ASP A 30 0.86 19.05 -23.89
CA ASP A 30 2.10 19.77 -23.63
C ASP A 30 3.31 19.02 -24.21
N LEU A 31 4.00 19.66 -25.16
CA LEU A 31 5.18 19.09 -25.82
C LEU A 31 6.34 18.85 -24.84
N GLU A 32 6.51 19.71 -23.83
CA GLU A 32 7.58 19.56 -22.85
C GLU A 32 7.32 18.33 -21.98
N ALA A 33 6.07 18.14 -21.54
CA ALA A 33 5.65 16.96 -20.81
C ALA A 33 5.84 15.68 -21.63
N ASP A 34 5.43 15.70 -22.91
CA ASP A 34 5.58 14.60 -23.86
C ASP A 34 7.06 14.24 -24.12
N GLU A 35 7.96 15.22 -24.20
CA GLU A 35 9.40 14.99 -24.32
C GLU A 35 10.00 14.45 -23.03
N ALA A 36 9.59 14.99 -21.88
CA ALA A 36 10.09 14.56 -20.58
C ALA A 36 9.75 13.10 -20.29
N VAL A 37 8.53 12.65 -20.58
CA VAL A 37 8.13 11.26 -20.31
C VAL A 37 8.74 10.26 -21.29
N ARG A 38 9.11 10.69 -22.51
CA ARG A 38 9.77 9.81 -23.50
C ARG A 38 11.12 9.29 -23.04
N GLY A 39 11.80 10.02 -22.14
CA GLY A 39 13.07 9.61 -21.55
C GLY A 39 12.92 8.65 -20.36
N ILE A 40 11.72 8.44 -19.83
CA ILE A 40 11.50 7.61 -18.65
C ILE A 40 11.31 6.16 -19.09
N VAL A 41 12.17 5.27 -18.58
CA VAL A 41 12.05 3.83 -18.80
C VAL A 41 11.03 3.27 -17.81
N PRO A 42 9.89 2.74 -18.29
CA PRO A 42 8.89 2.15 -17.39
C PRO A 42 9.46 0.95 -16.65
N LYS A 43 9.17 0.87 -15.36
CA LYS A 43 9.54 -0.27 -14.53
C LYS A 43 8.33 -1.14 -14.25
N LYS A 44 8.56 -2.44 -14.12
CA LYS A 44 7.54 -3.43 -13.83
C LYS A 44 7.53 -3.75 -12.34
N TYR A 45 6.46 -3.40 -11.66
CA TYR A 45 6.28 -3.60 -10.23
C TYR A 45 5.33 -4.77 -9.96
N LEU A 46 5.69 -5.66 -9.04
CA LEU A 46 4.78 -6.69 -8.55
C LEU A 46 3.82 -6.07 -7.53
N VAL A 47 2.53 -6.34 -7.70
CA VAL A 47 1.49 -5.80 -6.84
C VAL A 47 0.48 -6.85 -6.42
N TRP A 48 -0.18 -6.57 -5.30
CA TRP A 48 -1.34 -7.28 -4.83
C TRP A 48 -2.56 -6.35 -4.86
N ILE A 49 -3.61 -6.76 -5.57
CA ILE A 49 -4.80 -5.96 -5.83
C ILE A 49 -5.75 -6.08 -4.64
N HIS A 50 -5.83 -5.05 -3.81
CA HIS A 50 -6.58 -5.10 -2.55
C HIS A 50 -8.05 -4.71 -2.74
N LEU A 51 -8.30 -3.49 -3.21
CA LEU A 51 -9.62 -2.85 -3.16
C LEU A 51 -9.90 -2.11 -4.46
N ILE A 52 -11.16 -2.10 -4.88
CA ILE A 52 -11.63 -1.27 -5.98
C ILE A 52 -12.00 0.10 -5.40
N GLY A 53 -11.44 1.18 -5.96
CA GLY A 53 -11.74 2.55 -5.53
C GLY A 53 -12.95 3.11 -6.25
N THR A 54 -12.83 3.26 -7.56
CA THR A 54 -13.86 3.82 -8.43
C THR A 54 -14.14 2.81 -9.53
N LEU A 55 -15.37 2.32 -9.56
CA LEU A 55 -15.91 1.60 -10.70
C LEU A 55 -16.34 2.62 -11.76
N LEU A 56 -16.06 2.30 -13.02
CA LEU A 56 -16.36 3.08 -14.24
C LEU A 56 -17.44 4.14 -14.07
N VAL A 57 -17.09 5.39 -14.41
CA VAL A 57 -18.09 6.42 -14.70
C VAL A 57 -18.52 6.28 -16.15
N ASP A 58 -17.56 6.19 -17.08
CA ASP A 58 -17.77 5.85 -18.50
C ASP A 58 -17.04 4.57 -18.93
N TRP A 59 -17.44 3.99 -20.07
CA TRP A 59 -16.93 2.70 -20.58
C TRP A 59 -15.42 2.70 -20.89
N ASP A 60 -14.87 3.86 -21.21
CA ASP A 60 -13.48 4.06 -21.57
C ASP A 60 -12.62 4.57 -20.40
N ASP A 61 -13.24 4.82 -19.23
CA ASP A 61 -12.52 5.35 -18.09
C ASP A 61 -11.63 4.30 -17.43
N PRO A 62 -10.42 4.69 -17.00
CA PRO A 62 -9.60 3.86 -16.13
C PRO A 62 -10.32 3.55 -14.80
N CYS A 63 -10.19 2.32 -14.32
CA CYS A 63 -10.71 1.94 -13.00
C CYS A 63 -9.61 2.13 -11.95
N SER A 64 -9.92 2.80 -10.84
CA SER A 64 -8.96 2.98 -9.74
C SER A 64 -8.99 1.80 -8.78
N TYR A 65 -7.81 1.38 -8.36
CA TYR A 65 -7.57 0.27 -7.45
C TYR A 65 -6.60 0.70 -6.35
N ARG A 66 -6.84 0.23 -5.14
CA ARG A 66 -5.83 0.21 -4.10
C ARG A 66 -5.02 -1.06 -4.25
N VAL A 67 -3.72 -0.92 -4.37
CA VAL A 67 -2.78 -2.03 -4.53
C VAL A 67 -1.67 -1.95 -3.49
N GLY A 68 -1.27 -3.09 -2.95
CA GLY A 68 -0.04 -3.19 -2.17
C GLY A 68 1.13 -3.49 -3.10
N ILE A 69 2.17 -2.64 -3.10
CA ILE A 69 3.40 -2.98 -3.82
C ILE A 69 4.14 -4.08 -3.05
N VAL A 70 4.53 -5.15 -3.76
CA VAL A 70 5.25 -6.31 -3.23
C VAL A 70 6.75 -6.10 -3.42
N ALA A 71 7.53 -6.37 -2.38
CA ALA A 71 8.98 -6.16 -2.36
C ALA A 71 9.75 -7.49 -2.23
N GLN A 72 10.99 -7.52 -2.73
CA GLN A 72 11.93 -8.67 -2.64
C GLN A 72 12.87 -8.64 -1.45
N SER A 73 12.83 -7.56 -0.66
CA SER A 73 13.79 -7.33 0.41
C SER A 73 13.06 -7.00 1.71
N PRO A 74 13.73 -7.21 2.86
CA PRO A 74 13.30 -6.60 4.10
C PRO A 74 13.18 -5.08 3.93
N ARG A 75 12.24 -4.47 4.65
CA ARG A 75 12.05 -3.02 4.61
C ARG A 75 13.34 -2.30 5.01
N ARG A 76 13.69 -1.22 4.31
CA ARG A 76 14.67 -0.27 4.84
C ARG A 76 14.06 0.43 6.06
N VAL A 77 14.89 0.72 7.05
CA VAL A 77 14.46 1.53 8.20
C VAL A 77 14.17 2.95 7.71
N ASP A 78 13.04 3.50 8.14
CA ASP A 78 12.65 4.88 7.88
C ASP A 78 12.19 5.53 9.18
N ASP A 79 13.16 6.08 9.91
CA ASP A 79 12.95 6.70 11.21
C ASP A 79 11.96 7.88 11.17
N PRO A 80 12.01 8.79 10.17
CA PRO A 80 11.02 9.87 10.06
C PRO A 80 9.57 9.36 10.01
N ARG A 81 9.36 8.17 9.47
CA ARG A 81 8.05 7.53 9.34
C ARG A 81 7.79 6.42 10.35
N TYR A 82 8.71 6.21 11.30
CA TYR A 82 8.63 5.18 12.34
C TYR A 82 8.51 3.76 11.75
N LEU A 83 9.06 3.54 10.56
CA LEU A 83 8.99 2.25 9.88
C LEU A 83 10.26 1.46 10.13
N THR A 84 10.14 0.31 10.78
CA THR A 84 11.25 -0.59 11.07
C THR A 84 11.37 -1.69 10.01
N ALA A 85 12.55 -2.33 9.94
CA ALA A 85 12.85 -3.35 8.93
C ALA A 85 11.95 -4.60 9.02
N ASN A 86 11.35 -4.85 10.18
CA ASN A 86 10.47 -5.99 10.44
C ASN A 86 8.99 -5.74 10.09
N LEU A 87 8.60 -4.56 9.60
CA LEU A 87 7.20 -4.24 9.24
C LEU A 87 6.82 -4.78 7.85
N PHE A 88 6.83 -6.11 7.74
CA PHE A 88 6.41 -6.83 6.54
C PHE A 88 5.72 -8.16 6.89
N VAL A 89 5.06 -8.76 5.90
CA VAL A 89 4.47 -10.11 5.96
C VAL A 89 5.07 -10.92 4.80
N PRO A 90 5.81 -12.01 5.09
CA PRO A 90 6.41 -12.80 4.03
C PRO A 90 5.35 -13.52 3.18
N ILE A 91 5.68 -13.76 1.91
CA ILE A 91 4.86 -14.54 0.97
C ILE A 91 5.56 -15.88 0.77
N PHE A 92 4.89 -16.99 1.06
CA PHE A 92 5.47 -18.33 0.86
C PHE A 92 5.96 -18.49 -0.60
N PRO A 93 7.20 -18.95 -0.84
CA PRO A 93 8.08 -19.67 0.09
C PRO A 93 9.14 -18.83 0.82
N ASN A 94 8.93 -17.53 1.05
CA ASN A 94 9.80 -16.68 1.89
C ASN A 94 9.69 -17.03 3.38
N GLU A 95 9.94 -18.29 3.70
CA GLU A 95 10.05 -18.79 5.05
C GLU A 95 11.48 -18.56 5.53
N ASP A 96 11.58 -17.87 6.66
CA ASP A 96 12.82 -17.78 7.40
C ASP A 96 12.52 -18.35 8.79
N PRO A 97 13.13 -19.48 9.17
CA PRO A 97 12.84 -20.12 10.45
C PRO A 97 13.18 -19.22 11.65
N ASP A 98 14.02 -18.20 11.44
CA ASP A 98 14.39 -17.23 12.46
C ASP A 98 13.43 -16.02 12.50
N LYS A 99 12.52 -15.87 11.52
CA LYS A 99 11.52 -14.78 11.51
C LYS A 99 10.26 -15.17 12.28
N GLU A 100 9.89 -14.32 13.23
CA GLU A 100 8.68 -14.45 14.07
C GLU A 100 7.35 -14.25 13.31
N ARG A 101 7.38 -13.98 11.99
CA ARG A 101 6.19 -13.59 11.22
C ARG A 101 5.70 -14.70 10.31
N PRO A 102 4.41 -15.10 10.41
CA PRO A 102 3.85 -16.13 9.55
C PRO A 102 3.77 -15.66 8.09
N CYS A 103 4.01 -16.59 7.16
CA CYS A 103 3.79 -16.36 5.74
C CYS A 103 2.31 -16.28 5.39
N VAL A 104 1.99 -15.52 4.35
CA VAL A 104 0.77 -15.74 3.57
C VAL A 104 1.03 -16.78 2.48
N TYR A 105 -0.01 -17.52 2.11
CA TYR A 105 0.05 -18.61 1.13
C TYR A 105 -0.88 -18.29 -0.04
N PRO A 106 -0.37 -17.70 -1.14
CA PRO A 106 -1.15 -17.52 -2.35
C PRO A 106 -1.48 -18.85 -3.02
N ASP A 107 -2.72 -18.99 -3.49
CA ASP A 107 -3.10 -20.05 -4.42
C ASP A 107 -2.56 -19.69 -5.80
N GLY A 108 -1.87 -20.63 -6.46
CA GLY A 108 -1.42 -20.43 -7.82
C GLY A 108 -2.47 -20.78 -8.88
N PRO A 109 -2.18 -20.46 -10.15
CA PRO A 109 -3.16 -20.48 -11.24
C PRO A 109 -3.61 -21.89 -11.67
N HIS A 110 -2.86 -22.92 -11.29
CA HIS A 110 -3.16 -24.31 -11.64
C HIS A 110 -3.47 -25.18 -10.42
N SER A 111 -3.02 -24.77 -9.23
CA SER A 111 -3.21 -25.50 -7.98
C SER A 111 -2.81 -24.62 -6.79
N SER A 112 -3.47 -24.81 -5.65
CA SER A 112 -3.06 -24.26 -4.34
C SER A 112 -1.66 -24.71 -3.90
N SER A 113 -1.13 -25.79 -4.49
CA SER A 113 0.23 -26.26 -4.25
C SER A 113 1.30 -25.55 -5.09
N THR A 114 0.91 -24.70 -6.05
CA THR A 114 1.86 -23.96 -6.87
C THR A 114 2.50 -22.86 -6.02
N PRO A 115 3.80 -22.91 -5.72
CA PRO A 115 4.44 -21.90 -4.89
C PRO A 115 4.42 -20.56 -5.60
N PHE A 116 4.44 -19.47 -4.82
CA PHE A 116 4.60 -18.15 -5.39
C PHE A 116 5.91 -18.09 -6.19
N PRO A 117 5.96 -17.42 -7.36
CA PRO A 117 7.11 -17.54 -8.29
C PRO A 117 8.45 -17.07 -7.71
N ARG A 118 8.42 -16.33 -6.59
CA ARG A 118 9.59 -15.75 -5.93
C ARG A 118 9.57 -16.03 -4.44
N GLY A 119 10.64 -16.68 -3.97
CA GLY A 119 10.82 -17.04 -2.56
C GLY A 119 11.37 -15.93 -1.67
N ASP A 120 11.58 -14.73 -2.19
CA ASP A 120 12.08 -13.57 -1.45
C ASP A 120 11.02 -12.47 -1.28
N CYS A 121 9.78 -12.70 -1.73
CA CYS A 121 8.75 -11.68 -1.75
C CYS A 121 8.07 -11.46 -0.39
N SER A 122 7.67 -10.23 -0.12
CA SER A 122 6.94 -9.83 1.08
C SER A 122 6.00 -8.66 0.82
N HIS A 123 4.92 -8.60 1.59
CA HIS A 123 4.07 -7.43 1.69
C HIS A 123 4.62 -6.48 2.75
N TRP A 124 4.86 -5.23 2.40
CA TRP A 124 5.32 -4.22 3.35
C TRP A 124 4.13 -3.48 3.97
N THR A 125 4.15 -3.26 5.29
CA THR A 125 3.11 -2.43 5.94
C THR A 125 3.19 -1.00 5.41
N ALA A 126 2.07 -0.35 5.12
CA ALA A 126 2.08 0.98 4.48
C ALA A 126 2.84 1.01 3.13
N SER A 127 2.61 0.01 2.28
CA SER A 127 3.00 0.00 0.86
C SER A 127 1.81 0.12 -0.11
N GLU A 128 0.63 0.45 0.42
CA GLU A 128 -0.59 0.51 -0.37
C GLU A 128 -0.74 1.86 -1.04
N VAL A 129 -1.00 1.85 -2.35
CA VAL A 129 -1.16 3.06 -3.18
C VAL A 129 -2.42 2.94 -4.04
N TRP A 130 -2.94 4.09 -4.47
CA TRP A 130 -3.97 4.14 -5.50
C TRP A 130 -3.33 4.12 -6.89
N VAL A 131 -3.86 3.32 -7.80
CA VAL A 131 -3.44 3.22 -9.20
C VAL A 131 -4.68 3.09 -10.07
N ALA A 132 -4.71 3.78 -11.21
CA ALA A 132 -5.74 3.63 -12.21
C ALA A 132 -5.27 2.62 -13.26
N PHE A 133 -6.06 1.57 -13.52
CA PHE A 133 -5.71 0.60 -14.56
C PHE A 133 -6.36 0.98 -15.88
N LYS A 134 -5.54 1.02 -16.92
CA LYS A 134 -6.04 0.99 -18.29
C LYS A 134 -6.82 -0.29 -18.50
N ARG A 135 -7.93 -0.15 -19.21
CA ARG A 135 -8.70 -1.28 -19.67
C ARG A 135 -7.86 -2.15 -20.61
N VAL A 136 -8.07 -3.47 -20.53
CA VAL A 136 -7.47 -4.45 -21.45
C VAL A 136 -8.57 -4.96 -22.39
N PRO A 137 -8.67 -4.47 -23.64
CA PRO A 137 -9.74 -4.85 -24.57
C PRO A 137 -9.79 -6.35 -24.85
N GLU A 138 -8.63 -7.01 -24.90
CA GLU A 138 -8.48 -8.45 -25.13
C GLU A 138 -8.92 -9.30 -23.91
N GLY A 139 -9.18 -8.63 -22.79
CA GLY A 139 -9.60 -9.21 -21.52
C GLY A 139 -8.46 -9.82 -20.71
N LEU A 140 -8.66 -9.83 -19.40
CA LEU A 140 -7.82 -10.39 -18.35
C LEU A 140 -8.35 -11.77 -17.95
N ASP A 141 -7.45 -12.75 -17.95
CA ASP A 141 -7.75 -14.07 -17.41
C ASP A 141 -7.47 -14.13 -15.90
N ASN A 142 -8.48 -13.76 -15.12
CA ASN A 142 -8.41 -13.77 -13.65
C ASN A 142 -8.24 -15.15 -13.04
N ALA A 143 -8.59 -16.22 -13.77
CA ALA A 143 -8.43 -17.58 -13.28
C ALA A 143 -6.97 -18.04 -13.35
N SER A 144 -6.18 -17.44 -14.25
CA SER A 144 -4.75 -17.70 -14.43
C SER A 144 -3.83 -16.86 -13.51
N ALA A 145 -4.40 -16.10 -12.58
CA ALA A 145 -3.63 -15.26 -11.67
C ALA A 145 -3.36 -15.96 -10.33
N TYR A 146 -2.23 -15.64 -9.69
CA TYR A 146 -2.04 -15.97 -8.28
C TYR A 146 -3.05 -15.19 -7.43
N ARG A 147 -3.60 -15.83 -6.41
CA ARG A 147 -4.64 -15.27 -5.55
C ARG A 147 -4.28 -15.42 -4.09
N LEU A 148 -4.48 -14.36 -3.31
CA LEU A 148 -4.42 -14.44 -1.86
C LEU A 148 -5.77 -14.93 -1.29
N PRO A 149 -5.83 -16.08 -0.60
CA PRO A 149 -7.05 -16.58 0.03
C PRO A 149 -7.57 -15.67 1.14
N CYS A 150 -8.80 -15.91 1.60
CA CYS A 150 -9.42 -15.13 2.68
C CYS A 150 -8.64 -15.21 4.00
N GLU A 151 -8.00 -16.35 4.26
CA GLU A 151 -7.18 -16.62 5.43
C GLU A 151 -5.92 -15.76 5.38
N GLY A 152 -5.24 -15.73 4.23
CA GLY A 152 -4.09 -14.86 3.99
C GLY A 152 -4.43 -13.37 4.09
N MET A 153 -5.59 -12.97 3.57
CA MET A 153 -6.14 -11.61 3.75
C MET A 153 -6.33 -11.24 5.23
N SER A 154 -6.90 -12.17 6.00
CA SER A 154 -7.17 -11.97 7.42
C SER A 154 -5.87 -11.85 8.20
N LEU A 155 -4.88 -12.68 7.89
CA LEU A 155 -3.54 -12.61 8.46
C LEU A 155 -2.84 -11.27 8.15
N LEU A 156 -2.89 -10.83 6.88
CA LEU A 156 -2.30 -9.56 6.46
C LEU A 156 -2.91 -8.39 7.23
N ARG A 157 -4.25 -8.33 7.31
CA ARG A 157 -4.97 -7.29 8.06
C ARG A 157 -4.66 -7.30 9.55
N ALA A 158 -4.63 -8.47 10.17
CA ALA A 158 -4.30 -8.61 11.59
C ALA A 158 -2.86 -8.14 11.87
N THR A 159 -1.92 -8.48 10.99
CA THR A 159 -0.52 -8.08 11.13
C THR A 159 -0.35 -6.58 10.93
N TYR A 160 -0.96 -6.00 9.89
CA TYR A 160 -0.94 -4.56 9.66
C TYR A 160 -1.55 -3.77 10.82
N SER A 161 -2.64 -4.26 11.42
CA SER A 161 -3.24 -3.62 12.59
C SER A 161 -2.24 -3.51 13.76
N LYS A 162 -1.50 -4.58 14.03
CA LYS A 162 -0.44 -4.60 15.05
C LYS A 162 0.71 -3.67 14.69
N ASP A 163 1.15 -3.67 13.44
CA ASP A 163 2.23 -2.81 12.95
C ASP A 163 1.87 -1.32 13.07
N TYR A 164 0.65 -0.95 12.68
CA TYR A 164 0.17 0.41 12.85
C TYR A 164 0.03 0.81 14.32
N ALA A 165 -0.33 -0.12 15.21
CA ALA A 165 -0.34 0.13 16.65
C ALA A 165 1.07 0.38 17.19
N HIS A 166 2.06 -0.41 16.74
CA HIS A 166 3.46 -0.22 17.06
C HIS A 166 3.97 1.16 16.59
N ILE A 167 3.76 1.50 15.32
CA ILE A 167 4.10 2.81 14.73
C ILE A 167 3.55 3.96 15.57
N ARG A 168 2.26 3.90 15.96
CA ARG A 168 1.62 4.91 16.81
C ARG A 168 2.28 5.00 18.18
N GLY A 169 2.62 3.87 18.79
CA GLY A 169 3.31 3.80 20.08
C GLY A 169 4.67 4.51 20.03
N VAL A 170 5.49 4.22 19.01
CA VAL A 170 6.80 4.87 18.83
C VAL A 170 6.63 6.38 18.60
N LYS A 171 5.68 6.79 17.74
CA LYS A 171 5.37 8.21 17.48
C LYS A 171 4.97 8.95 18.76
N ALA A 172 4.13 8.34 19.60
CA ALA A 172 3.70 8.93 20.86
C ALA A 172 4.87 9.07 21.87
N GLN A 173 5.72 8.06 21.98
CA GLN A 173 6.91 8.08 22.85
C GLN A 173 7.88 9.20 22.45
N GLN A 174 8.18 9.33 21.15
CA GLN A 174 9.07 10.39 20.66
C GLN A 174 8.48 11.79 20.89
N ALA A 175 7.17 11.97 20.68
CA ALA A 175 6.49 13.23 20.95
C ALA A 175 6.54 13.61 22.45
N ALA A 176 6.37 12.64 23.35
CA ALA A 176 6.50 12.85 24.78
C ALA A 176 7.93 13.26 25.18
N ALA A 177 8.95 12.57 24.66
CA ALA A 177 10.35 12.88 24.92
C ALA A 177 10.75 14.29 24.45
N ARG A 178 10.22 14.74 23.30
CA ARG A 178 10.42 16.13 22.80
C ARG A 178 9.80 17.18 23.72
N ARG A 179 8.64 16.89 24.32
CA ARG A 179 8.00 17.80 25.29
C ARG A 179 8.79 17.90 26.58
N SER A 180 9.36 16.80 27.06
CA SER A 180 10.17 16.78 28.28
C SER A 180 11.55 17.42 28.14
N SER A 181 12.05 17.62 26.91
CA SER A 181 13.37 18.19 26.64
C SER A 181 13.35 19.70 26.35
N HIS A 182 12.17 20.32 26.22
CA HIS A 182 12.06 21.77 26.17
C HIS A 182 12.02 22.36 27.59
N PRO A 183 12.94 23.27 27.95
CA PRO A 183 12.89 23.94 29.25
C PRO A 183 11.61 24.77 29.35
N PRO A 184 11.04 24.95 30.56
CA PRO A 184 9.90 25.82 30.74
C PRO A 184 10.27 27.21 30.23
N LEU A 185 9.54 27.72 29.25
CA LEU A 185 9.55 29.16 28.99
C LEU A 185 9.08 29.81 30.29
N THR A 186 9.95 30.61 30.91
CA THR A 186 9.64 31.43 32.08
C THR A 186 8.36 32.22 31.78
N GLU A 187 7.23 31.77 32.33
CA GLU A 187 5.97 32.49 32.24
C GLU A 187 6.11 33.80 33.01
N GLY A 188 6.12 34.91 32.27
CA GLY A 188 5.82 36.21 32.85
C GLY A 188 4.39 36.18 33.42
N PRO A 189 4.12 36.90 34.53
CA PRO A 189 2.86 36.80 35.25
C PRO A 189 1.70 37.23 34.34
N SER A 190 0.78 36.31 34.07
CA SER A 190 -0.46 36.58 33.33
C SER A 190 -1.69 36.40 34.25
N PRO A 191 -2.76 37.19 34.07
CA PRO A 191 -3.76 37.45 35.10
C PRO A 191 -4.75 36.31 35.28
N GLN A 192 -5.17 36.10 36.54
CA GLN A 192 -6.20 35.13 36.91
C GLN A 192 -7.57 35.54 36.36
N VAL A 193 -8.15 34.70 35.51
CA VAL A 193 -9.58 34.73 35.18
C VAL A 193 -10.20 33.42 35.66
N SER A 194 -11.08 33.54 36.64
CA SER A 194 -11.87 32.45 37.21
C SER A 194 -12.97 32.05 36.24
N GLU A 195 -13.03 30.77 35.86
CA GLU A 195 -14.21 30.19 35.22
C GLU A 195 -14.64 28.88 35.89
N THR A 196 -15.95 28.82 36.07
CA THR A 196 -16.71 27.91 36.92
C THR A 196 -17.06 26.64 36.15
N ARG A 197 -16.78 25.46 36.75
CA ARG A 197 -17.20 24.14 36.25
C ARG A 197 -18.67 23.85 36.58
N PRO A 198 -19.40 23.15 35.69
CA PRO A 198 -20.48 22.26 36.09
C PRO A 198 -20.10 20.78 35.96
N SER A 199 -20.41 20.03 37.02
CA SER A 199 -20.35 18.56 37.11
C SER A 199 -21.44 17.88 36.27
N ARG A 200 -21.16 16.68 35.77
CA ARG A 200 -22.20 15.73 35.33
C ARG A 200 -21.77 14.29 35.60
N ASP A 201 -22.57 13.60 36.40
CA ASP A 201 -22.43 12.20 36.82
C ASP A 201 -23.24 11.24 35.92
N GLY A 202 -22.78 9.96 35.87
CA GLY A 202 -23.54 8.73 35.56
C GLY A 202 -23.77 8.42 34.06
N GLU A 203 -23.74 7.20 33.53
CA GLU A 203 -23.69 5.80 33.98
C GLU A 203 -23.11 4.99 32.78
N GLY A 204 -22.32 3.92 32.91
CA GLY A 204 -22.76 2.57 33.32
C GLY A 204 -23.17 1.70 32.11
N GLY A 205 -22.20 1.12 31.39
CA GLY A 205 -22.46 0.26 30.23
C GLY A 205 -21.35 -0.75 29.95
N THR A 206 -21.44 -1.92 30.60
CA THR A 206 -20.56 -3.07 30.39
C THR A 206 -20.78 -3.66 29.00
N THR A 207 -19.82 -3.49 28.09
CA THR A 207 -19.75 -4.22 26.82
C THR A 207 -18.41 -4.96 26.73
N LEU A 208 -18.50 -6.21 26.27
CA LEU A 208 -17.40 -7.16 26.11
C LEU A 208 -16.27 -6.52 25.28
N ARG A 209 -15.14 -6.25 25.93
CA ARG A 209 -13.91 -5.74 25.30
C ARG A 209 -13.34 -6.81 24.38
N ALA A 210 -13.56 -6.65 23.09
CA ALA A 210 -12.58 -7.07 22.11
C ALA A 210 -11.45 -6.04 22.16
N ASP A 211 -10.23 -6.45 22.52
CA ASP A 211 -9.02 -5.61 22.54
C ASP A 211 -8.63 -5.14 21.13
N SER A 212 -9.41 -4.22 20.56
CA SER A 212 -9.13 -3.51 19.32
C SER A 212 -9.67 -2.07 19.37
N ASP A 213 -9.58 -1.42 20.54
CA ASP A 213 -9.95 -0.01 20.74
C ASP A 213 -8.91 0.98 20.16
N ALA A 214 -7.93 0.49 19.39
CA ALA A 214 -7.06 1.40 18.67
C ALA A 214 -7.85 1.99 17.48
N PRO A 215 -8.12 3.31 17.46
CA PRO A 215 -8.78 3.92 16.31
C PRO A 215 -7.96 3.60 15.05
N PRO A 216 -8.61 3.27 13.92
CA PRO A 216 -7.90 3.07 12.66
C PRO A 216 -7.03 4.31 12.43
N MET A 217 -5.76 4.10 12.04
CA MET A 217 -4.86 5.18 11.67
C MET A 217 -5.64 6.12 10.74
N LYS A 218 -5.68 7.43 11.07
CA LYS A 218 -6.30 8.39 10.15
C LYS A 218 -5.46 8.34 8.88
N TRP A 219 -6.07 7.96 7.76
CA TRP A 219 -5.38 7.78 6.48
C TRP A 219 -4.63 9.03 6.02
N ALA A 220 -5.00 10.22 6.54
CA ALA A 220 -4.31 11.48 6.31
C ALA A 220 -2.86 11.54 6.84
N ASP A 221 -2.45 10.62 7.72
CA ASP A 221 -1.08 10.53 8.24
C ASP A 221 -0.19 9.55 7.44
N ASP A 222 -0.72 8.89 6.40
CA ASP A 222 0.08 8.03 5.52
C ASP A 222 0.84 8.93 4.52
N PRO A 223 2.19 8.96 4.57
CA PRO A 223 3.00 9.82 3.71
C PRO A 223 2.92 9.45 2.22
N TYR A 224 2.29 8.32 1.88
CA TYR A 224 2.05 7.87 0.52
C TYR A 224 0.59 8.02 0.09
N ASN A 225 -0.26 8.55 0.97
CA ASN A 225 -1.65 8.86 0.68
C ASN A 225 -1.79 10.31 0.19
N ASP A 226 -1.18 10.61 -0.94
CA ASP A 226 -1.53 11.77 -1.75
C ASP A 226 -2.56 11.38 -2.82
N THR A 227 -3.27 12.40 -3.30
CA THR A 227 -4.40 12.26 -4.22
C THR A 227 -4.00 11.87 -5.64
N PHE A 228 -2.70 11.84 -5.94
CA PHE A 228 -2.20 11.51 -7.28
C PHE A 228 -2.38 10.01 -7.59
N VAL A 229 -3.16 9.69 -8.62
CA VAL A 229 -3.44 8.31 -9.01
C VAL A 229 -2.78 8.03 -10.37
N PRO A 230 -1.59 7.40 -10.40
CA PRO A 230 -0.94 7.09 -11.67
C PRO A 230 -1.77 6.10 -12.48
N LEU A 231 -1.83 6.33 -13.79
CA LEU A 231 -2.34 5.40 -14.78
C LEU A 231 -1.30 4.33 -15.03
N ALA A 232 -1.71 3.06 -15.01
CA ALA A 232 -0.83 1.93 -15.20
C ALA A 232 -1.44 0.87 -16.12
N LYS A 233 -0.56 0.14 -16.79
CA LYS A 233 -0.88 -1.10 -17.50
C LYS A 233 -0.77 -2.26 -16.52
N LEU A 234 -1.73 -3.19 -16.57
CA LEU A 234 -1.76 -4.36 -15.70
C LEU A 234 -1.55 -5.64 -16.51
N SER A 235 -0.72 -6.54 -15.98
CA SER A 235 -0.67 -7.95 -16.38
C SER A 235 -0.96 -8.84 -15.17
N LEU A 236 -1.84 -9.82 -15.32
CA LEU A 236 -2.08 -10.87 -14.31
C LEU A 236 -1.14 -12.06 -14.46
N ASP A 237 -0.49 -12.18 -15.62
CA ASP A 237 0.60 -13.11 -15.81
C ASP A 237 1.85 -12.51 -15.14
N ILE A 238 2.10 -12.96 -13.91
CA ILE A 238 3.33 -12.65 -13.17
C ILE A 238 4.49 -13.57 -13.58
N GLY A 239 4.36 -14.29 -14.70
CA GLY A 239 5.28 -15.24 -15.33
C GLY A 239 6.63 -14.64 -15.74
N TRP A 240 7.37 -14.13 -14.76
CA TRP A 240 8.78 -13.85 -14.88
C TRP A 240 9.54 -15.17 -15.04
N THR A 241 9.95 -15.43 -16.27
CA THR A 241 10.60 -16.67 -16.69
C THR A 241 12.10 -16.72 -16.38
N SER A 242 12.66 -15.76 -15.66
CA SER A 242 14.01 -15.92 -15.11
C SER A 242 14.12 -15.30 -13.72
N GLN A 243 14.70 -16.06 -12.78
CA GLN A 243 15.14 -15.55 -11.48
C GLN A 243 16.21 -14.44 -11.59
N ALA A 244 16.61 -14.04 -12.82
CA ALA A 244 17.73 -13.14 -13.08
C ALA A 244 17.38 -11.65 -12.97
N GLU A 245 16.10 -11.27 -13.09
CA GLU A 245 15.69 -9.87 -12.91
C GLU A 245 15.23 -9.63 -11.47
N SER A 246 15.96 -8.79 -10.74
CA SER A 246 15.49 -8.25 -9.46
C SER A 246 14.26 -7.36 -9.70
N LEU A 247 13.26 -7.43 -8.82
CA LEU A 247 12.17 -6.46 -8.81
C LEU A 247 12.77 -5.09 -8.57
N PRO A 248 12.21 -4.05 -9.21
CA PRO A 248 12.47 -2.69 -8.78
C PRO A 248 12.23 -2.55 -7.28
N ASP A 249 13.10 -1.80 -6.63
CA ASP A 249 12.88 -1.40 -5.24
C ASP A 249 11.57 -0.59 -5.17
N ILE A 250 10.75 -0.83 -4.15
CA ILE A 250 9.47 -0.14 -3.99
C ILE A 250 9.61 1.39 -3.96
N TYR A 251 10.71 1.92 -3.43
CA TYR A 251 10.97 3.36 -3.43
C TYR A 251 11.08 3.92 -4.85
N SER A 252 11.51 3.10 -5.81
CA SER A 252 11.57 3.51 -7.21
C SER A 252 10.20 3.73 -7.84
N PHE A 253 9.15 3.05 -7.34
CA PHE A 253 7.77 3.34 -7.75
C PHE A 253 7.39 4.77 -7.38
N PHE A 254 7.72 5.17 -6.15
CA PHE A 254 7.43 6.52 -5.67
C PHE A 254 8.27 7.58 -6.39
N GLU A 255 9.54 7.30 -6.69
CA GLU A 255 10.39 8.19 -7.49
C GLU A 255 9.84 8.38 -8.92
N GLU A 256 9.46 7.29 -9.59
CA GLU A 256 8.87 7.32 -10.94
C GLU A 256 7.54 8.08 -10.95
N ARG A 257 6.71 7.85 -9.93
CA ARG A 257 5.46 8.56 -9.72
C ARG A 257 5.65 10.08 -9.54
N GLU A 258 6.61 10.50 -8.71
CA GLU A 258 6.87 11.93 -8.48
C GLU A 258 7.42 12.63 -9.73
N GLN A 259 8.16 11.93 -10.61
CA GLN A 259 8.62 12.49 -11.88
C GLN A 259 7.48 12.86 -12.84
N ILE A 260 6.33 12.17 -12.74
CA ILE A 260 5.14 12.43 -13.56
C ILE A 260 4.26 13.49 -12.89
N LYS A 261 4.09 13.38 -11.57
CA LYS A 261 3.20 14.25 -10.78
C LYS A 261 3.48 15.73 -10.96
N ARG A 262 4.74 16.12 -11.20
CA ARG A 262 5.12 17.51 -11.49
C ARG A 262 4.42 18.12 -12.72
N TRP A 263 3.87 17.29 -13.61
CA TRP A 263 3.13 17.71 -14.81
C TRP A 263 1.61 17.75 -14.60
N ASP A 264 1.10 17.28 -13.45
CA ASP A 264 -0.34 17.20 -13.14
C ASP A 264 -0.89 18.49 -12.50
N HIS A 265 -0.35 19.65 -12.89
CA HIS A 265 -0.65 20.97 -12.31
C HIS A 265 -1.25 21.95 -13.31
#